data_AF-A0A0S7YBZ7-F1
#
_entry.id   AF-A0A0S7YBZ7-F1
#
_cell.length_a   1.000
_cell.length_b   1.000
_cell.length_c   1.000
_cell.angle_alpha   90.00
_cell.angle_beta   90.00
_cell.angle_gamma   90.00
#
_symmetry.space_group_name_H-M   'P 1'
#
loop_
_entity.id
_entity.type
_entity.pdbx_description
1 polymer ?
#
loop_
_entity_poly.entity_id
_entity_poly.type
_entity_poly.pdbx_seq_one_letter_code
_entity_poly.pdbx_strand_id
1 'polypeptide(L)'
;MTPAASDAATGAEAAPAHDGTDPLAALAHALAEQLDAARRGRLDGVVEWMERAGALIREVRATGGAASPACRRRLRRLHDQVRLCLAQQQEELARGRARLARGKGTLRSYRQAGGAG
;
A
#
# COMPACT_ATOMS: atom_id res chain seq x y z
N MET A 1 -18.10 -5.42 -40.06
CA MET A 1 -17.86 -4.69 -38.80
C MET A 1 -17.65 -5.74 -37.73
N THR A 2 -16.40 -6.01 -37.36
CA THR A 2 -16.02 -7.15 -36.51
C THR A 2 -15.66 -6.61 -35.12
N PRO A 3 -16.27 -7.07 -34.02
CA PRO A 3 -15.76 -6.72 -32.70
C PRO A 3 -14.49 -7.55 -32.43
N ALA A 4 -13.38 -6.87 -32.20
CA ALA A 4 -12.18 -7.48 -31.64
C ALA A 4 -12.42 -7.75 -30.15
N ALA A 5 -12.57 -9.02 -29.79
CA ALA A 5 -12.54 -9.46 -28.41
C ALA A 5 -11.13 -9.22 -27.85
N SER A 6 -11.02 -8.34 -26.86
CA SER A 6 -9.80 -8.09 -26.12
C SER A 6 -9.76 -9.08 -24.96
N ASP A 7 -9.17 -10.25 -25.21
CA ASP A 7 -8.85 -11.22 -24.16
C ASP A 7 -7.65 -10.71 -23.36
N ALA A 8 -7.94 -10.00 -22.27
CA ALA A 8 -6.98 -9.81 -21.18
C ALA A 8 -6.79 -11.15 -20.48
N ALA A 9 -5.89 -11.97 -21.02
CA ALA A 9 -5.36 -13.15 -20.34
C ALA A 9 -4.66 -12.71 -19.04
N THR A 10 -5.45 -12.63 -17.96
CA THR A 10 -4.91 -12.61 -16.61
C THR A 10 -4.36 -13.99 -16.37
N GLY A 11 -3.09 -14.18 -16.75
CA GLY A 11 -2.30 -15.32 -16.34
C GLY A 11 -2.26 -15.32 -14.82
N ALA A 12 -3.15 -16.10 -14.22
CA ALA A 12 -3.00 -16.56 -12.85
C ALA A 12 -1.77 -17.46 -12.84
N GLU A 13 -0.60 -16.84 -12.72
CA GLU A 13 0.65 -17.56 -12.46
C GLU A 13 0.48 -18.19 -11.08
N ALA A 14 0.32 -19.51 -11.07
CA ALA A 14 0.19 -20.29 -9.84
C ALA A 14 1.36 -19.95 -8.93
N ALA A 15 1.05 -19.49 -7.71
CA ALA A 15 2.06 -19.28 -6.69
C ALA A 15 2.76 -20.62 -6.43
N PRO A 16 4.10 -20.71 -6.54
CA PRO A 16 4.80 -21.92 -6.18
C PRO A 16 4.53 -22.24 -4.70
N ALA A 17 4.41 -23.52 -4.38
CA ALA A 17 4.50 -23.97 -3.00
C ALA A 17 5.91 -23.64 -2.50
N HIS A 18 6.02 -22.75 -1.52
CA HIS A 18 7.30 -22.34 -0.95
C HIS A 18 7.44 -22.95 0.44
N ASP A 19 8.33 -23.94 0.56
CA ASP A 19 8.92 -24.30 1.84
C ASP A 19 9.49 -23.03 2.48
N GLY A 20 9.26 -22.84 3.78
CA GLY A 20 9.47 -21.60 4.55
C GLY A 20 10.92 -21.09 4.68
N THR A 21 11.72 -21.22 3.63
CA THR A 21 13.18 -21.02 3.61
C THR A 21 13.66 -20.10 2.49
N ASP A 22 12.78 -19.54 1.63
CA ASP A 22 13.18 -18.56 0.60
C ASP A 22 12.94 -17.09 1.07
N PRO A 23 14.01 -16.32 1.36
CA PRO A 23 13.89 -14.93 1.77
C PRO A 23 13.22 -14.02 0.74
N LEU A 24 13.29 -14.35 -0.56
CA LEU A 24 12.63 -13.58 -1.62
C LEU A 24 11.13 -13.82 -1.65
N ALA A 25 10.69 -15.07 -1.47
CA ALA A 25 9.27 -15.41 -1.35
C ALA A 25 8.67 -14.77 -0.09
N ALA A 26 9.37 -14.86 1.04
CA ALA A 26 8.98 -14.20 2.28
C ALA A 26 8.87 -12.68 2.12
N LEU A 27 9.81 -12.05 1.39
CA LEU A 27 9.75 -10.62 1.09
C LEU A 27 8.54 -10.25 0.22
N ALA A 28 8.25 -11.05 -0.80
CA ALA A 28 7.08 -10.83 -1.65
C ALA A 28 5.77 -10.95 -0.85
N HIS A 29 5.69 -11.90 0.07
CA HIS A 29 4.56 -12.04 0.98
C HIS A 29 4.44 -10.82 1.91
N ALA A 30 5.53 -10.40 2.56
CA ALA A 30 5.51 -9.24 3.46
C ALA A 30 5.03 -7.96 2.76
N LEU A 31 5.47 -7.72 1.51
CA LEU A 31 4.99 -6.58 0.71
C LEU A 31 3.51 -6.69 0.32
N ALA A 32 3.02 -7.91 0.08
CA ALA A 32 1.60 -8.14 -0.22
C ALA A 32 0.71 -7.89 1.02
N GLU A 33 1.13 -8.36 2.19
CA GLU A 33 0.44 -8.11 3.47
C GLU A 33 0.49 -6.61 3.85
N GLN A 34 1.63 -5.95 3.61
CA GLN A 34 1.74 -4.50 3.78
C GLN A 34 0.74 -3.75 2.88
N LEU A 35 0.56 -4.19 1.63
CA LEU A 35 -0.41 -3.61 0.71
C LEU A 35 -1.85 -3.86 1.15
N ASP A 36 -2.18 -5.05 1.64
CA ASP A 36 -3.52 -5.33 2.19
C ASP A 36 -3.81 -4.48 3.43
N ALA A 37 -2.84 -4.37 4.36
CA ALA A 37 -2.94 -3.48 5.51
C ALA A 37 -3.15 -2.02 5.11
N ALA A 38 -2.40 -1.54 4.10
CA ALA A 38 -2.56 -0.20 3.56
C ALA A 38 -3.96 -0.01 2.99
N ARG A 39 -4.45 -0.92 2.13
CA ARG A 39 -5.80 -0.83 1.55
C ARG A 39 -6.92 -0.79 2.59
N ARG A 40 -6.73 -1.48 3.72
CA ARG A 40 -7.69 -1.51 4.84
C ARG A 40 -7.54 -0.34 5.82
N GLY A 41 -6.57 0.56 5.60
CA GLY A 41 -6.29 1.69 6.49
C GLY A 41 -5.71 1.27 7.86
N ARG A 42 -5.18 0.05 7.97
CA ARG A 42 -4.57 -0.47 9.20
C ARG A 42 -3.11 -0.02 9.29
N LEU A 43 -2.88 1.23 9.71
CA LEU A 43 -1.56 1.85 9.71
C LEU A 43 -0.54 1.10 10.58
N ASP A 44 -0.93 0.58 11.74
CA ASP A 44 -0.04 -0.21 12.59
C ASP A 44 0.44 -1.47 11.86
N GLY A 45 -0.46 -2.16 11.16
CA GLY A 45 -0.11 -3.31 10.32
C GLY A 45 0.79 -2.94 9.15
N VAL A 46 0.63 -1.74 8.56
CA VAL A 46 1.55 -1.25 7.51
C VAL A 46 2.96 -1.12 8.05
N VAL A 47 3.12 -0.59 9.27
CA VAL A 47 4.43 -0.43 9.91
C VAL A 47 5.05 -1.78 10.26
N GLU A 48 4.28 -2.69 10.85
CA GLU A 48 4.71 -4.05 11.16
C GLU A 48 5.29 -4.77 9.93
N TRP A 49 4.52 -4.78 8.83
CA TRP A 49 4.95 -5.44 7.60
C TRP A 49 6.10 -4.71 6.89
N MET A 50 6.20 -3.39 7.04
CA MET A 50 7.35 -2.60 6.57
C MET A 50 8.64 -3.01 7.28
N GLU A 51 8.61 -3.13 8.61
CA GLU A 51 9.77 -3.55 9.40
C GLU A 51 10.19 -4.98 9.04
N ARG A 52 9.21 -5.88 8.87
CA ARG A 52 9.44 -7.25 8.42
C ARG A 52 10.07 -7.30 7.02
N ALA A 53 9.54 -6.55 6.06
CA ALA A 53 10.11 -6.44 4.72
C ALA A 53 11.55 -5.89 4.76
N GLY A 54 11.82 -4.89 5.61
CA GLY A 54 13.16 -4.34 5.82
C GLY A 54 14.16 -5.36 6.36
N ALA A 55 13.74 -6.23 7.29
CA ALA A 55 14.58 -7.33 7.78
C ALA A 55 14.91 -8.34 6.67
N LEU A 56 13.91 -8.74 5.88
CA LEU A 56 14.06 -9.69 4.78
C LEU A 56 14.96 -9.14 3.65
N ILE A 57 14.90 -7.84 3.35
CA ILE A 57 15.81 -7.21 2.38
C ILE A 57 17.28 -7.33 2.84
N ARG A 58 17.56 -7.13 4.14
CA ARG A 58 18.90 -7.29 4.69
C ARG A 58 19.36 -8.75 4.59
N GLU A 59 18.46 -9.69 4.87
CA GLU A 59 18.72 -11.13 4.76
C GLU A 59 19.01 -11.56 3.33
N VAL A 60 18.19 -11.18 2.34
CA VAL A 60 18.41 -11.42 0.91
C VAL A 60 19.78 -10.87 0.47
N ARG A 61 20.16 -9.69 0.96
CA ARG A 61 21.45 -9.08 0.64
C ARG A 61 22.62 -9.86 1.25
N ALA A 62 22.45 -10.37 2.48
CA ALA A 62 23.48 -11.12 3.19
C ALA A 62 23.69 -12.52 2.61
N THR A 63 22.63 -13.18 2.16
CA THR A 63 22.68 -14.53 1.56
C THR A 63 23.10 -14.52 0.08
N GLY A 64 23.27 -13.35 -0.53
CA GLY A 64 23.61 -13.23 -1.94
C GLY A 64 22.48 -13.71 -2.87
N GLY A 65 21.24 -13.72 -2.38
CA GLY A 65 20.08 -14.26 -3.08
C GLY A 65 19.87 -13.59 -4.45
N ALA A 66 20.17 -14.31 -5.52
CA ALA A 66 19.99 -13.82 -6.88
C ALA A 66 18.51 -13.87 -7.28
N ALA A 67 17.80 -12.76 -7.12
CA ALA A 67 16.43 -12.65 -7.58
C ALA A 67 16.34 -12.72 -9.13
N SER A 68 15.48 -13.60 -9.64
CA SER A 68 15.18 -13.63 -11.08
C SER A 68 14.61 -12.29 -11.57
N PRO A 69 14.75 -11.94 -12.85
CA PRO A 69 14.13 -10.72 -13.40
C PRO A 69 12.62 -10.62 -13.14
N ALA A 70 11.90 -11.75 -13.19
CA ALA A 70 10.47 -11.80 -12.88
C ALA A 70 10.18 -11.49 -11.41
N CYS A 71 10.94 -12.08 -10.49
CA CYS A 71 10.84 -11.79 -9.05
C CYS A 71 11.09 -10.31 -8.77
N ARG A 72 12.14 -9.72 -9.35
CA ARG A 72 12.45 -8.28 -9.20
C ARG A 72 11.31 -7.38 -9.69
N ARG A 73 10.70 -7.70 -10.83
CA ARG A 73 9.53 -6.95 -11.33
C ARG A 73 8.33 -7.08 -10.40
N ARG A 74 8.06 -8.27 -9.88
CA ARG A 74 6.97 -8.51 -8.91
C ARG A 74 7.16 -7.72 -7.63
N LEU A 75 8.35 -7.78 -7.02
CA LEU A 75 8.68 -7.03 -5.80
C LEU A 75 8.54 -5.51 -6.02
N ARG A 76 9.05 -5.00 -7.14
CA ARG A 76 8.93 -3.58 -7.51
C ARG A 76 7.46 -3.17 -7.65
N ARG A 77 6.66 -3.96 -8.37
CA ARG A 77 5.23 -3.69 -8.55
C ARG A 77 4.49 -3.63 -7.22
N LEU A 78 4.75 -4.56 -6.29
CA LEU A 78 4.12 -4.55 -4.97
C LEU A 78 4.50 -3.31 -4.17
N HIS A 79 5.79 -2.98 -4.15
CA HIS A 79 6.29 -1.79 -3.47
C HIS A 79 5.68 -0.48 -4.03
N ASP A 80 5.60 -0.36 -5.35
CA ASP A 80 5.00 0.82 -6.00
C ASP A 80 3.50 0.93 -5.70
N GLN A 81 2.79 -0.21 -5.62
CA GLN A 81 1.39 -0.24 -5.21
C GLN A 81 1.19 0.18 -3.74
N VAL A 82 2.06 -0.25 -2.83
CA VAL A 82 2.03 0.20 -1.42
C VAL A 82 2.21 1.71 -1.36
N ARG A 83 3.23 2.25 -2.05
CA ARG A 83 3.50 3.69 -2.07
C ARG A 83 2.33 4.50 -2.62
N LEU A 84 1.73 4.05 -3.72
CA LEU A 84 0.58 4.72 -4.30
C LEU A 84 -0.62 4.73 -3.34
N CYS A 85 -0.90 3.60 -2.69
CA CYS A 85 -2.00 3.48 -1.73
C CYS A 85 -1.81 4.43 -0.54
N LEU A 86 -0.61 4.45 0.05
CA LEU A 86 -0.30 5.35 1.17
C LEU A 86 -0.36 6.83 0.77
N ALA A 87 0.10 7.18 -0.43
CA ALA A 87 0.01 8.55 -0.94
C ALA A 87 -1.46 8.99 -1.11
N GLN A 88 -2.31 8.12 -1.64
CA GLN A 88 -3.75 8.38 -1.76
C GLN A 88 -4.40 8.59 -0.38
N GLN A 89 -4.08 7.76 0.60
CA GLN A 89 -4.58 7.92 1.97
C GLN A 89 -4.15 9.24 2.61
N GLN A 90 -2.88 9.63 2.42
CA GLN A 90 -2.39 10.92 2.92
C GLN A 90 -3.16 12.10 2.32
N GLU A 91 -3.47 12.04 1.02
CA GLU A 91 -4.26 13.07 0.35
C GLU A 91 -5.70 13.13 0.89
N GLU A 92 -6.34 11.98 1.09
CA GLU A 92 -7.69 11.91 1.68
C GLU A 92 -7.73 12.48 3.10
N LEU A 93 -6.73 12.16 3.93
CA LEU A 93 -6.58 12.71 5.27
C LEU A 93 -6.38 14.23 5.23
N ALA A 94 -5.54 14.73 4.31
CA ALA A 94 -5.32 16.17 4.14
C ALA A 94 -6.62 16.89 3.74
N ARG A 95 -7.38 16.34 2.79
CA ARG A 95 -8.70 16.86 2.39
C ARG A 95 -9.70 16.82 3.56
N GLY A 96 -9.69 15.74 4.35
CA GLY A 96 -10.50 15.60 5.57
C GLY A 96 -10.19 16.68 6.60
N ARG A 97 -8.90 16.91 6.89
CA ARG A 97 -8.45 17.98 7.79
C ARG A 97 -8.88 19.36 7.32
N ALA A 98 -8.78 19.63 6.01
CA ALA A 98 -9.24 20.89 5.44
C ALA A 98 -10.76 21.10 5.60
N ARG A 99 -11.58 20.04 5.41
CA ARG A 99 -13.02 20.09 5.67
C ARG A 99 -13.33 20.40 7.13
N LEU A 100 -12.66 19.73 8.07
CA LEU A 100 -12.83 19.95 9.50
C LEU A 100 -12.42 21.38 9.91
N ALA A 101 -11.32 21.91 9.36
CA ALA A 101 -10.90 23.28 9.62
C ALA A 101 -11.95 24.30 9.18
N ARG A 102 -12.52 24.12 7.97
CA ARG A 102 -13.63 24.97 7.50
C ARG A 102 -14.86 24.87 8.39
N GLY A 103 -15.28 23.66 8.75
CA GLY A 103 -16.43 23.45 9.65
C GLY A 103 -16.24 24.11 11.02
N LYS A 104 -15.04 24.03 11.60
CA LYS A 104 -14.70 24.75 12.85
C LYS A 104 -14.78 26.27 12.68
N GLY A 105 -14.34 26.80 11.54
CA GLY A 105 -14.50 28.22 11.20
C GLY A 105 -15.96 28.65 11.13
N THR A 106 -16.79 27.89 10.42
CA THR A 106 -18.24 28.15 10.32
C THR A 106 -18.92 28.15 11.70
N LEU A 107 -18.65 27.14 12.53
CA LEU A 107 -19.21 27.08 13.90
C LEU A 107 -18.80 28.26 14.77
N ARG A 108 -17.55 28.74 14.63
CA ARG A 108 -17.06 29.93 15.33
C ARG A 108 -17.80 31.19 14.88
N SER A 109 -18.03 31.36 13.58
CA SER A 109 -18.77 32.49 13.04
C SER A 109 -20.23 32.51 13.53
N TYR A 110 -20.91 31.35 13.54
CA TYR A 110 -22.27 31.24 14.09
C TYR A 110 -22.34 31.64 15.57
N ARG A 111 -21.37 31.19 16.39
CA ARG A 111 -21.32 31.56 17.81
C ARG A 111 -21.14 33.06 18.02
N GLN A 112 -20.34 33.72 17.18
CA GLN A 112 -20.12 35.17 17.27
C GLN A 112 -21.35 35.97 16.82
N ALA A 113 -22.07 35.50 15.80
CA ALA A 113 -23.30 36.15 15.34
C ALA A 113 -24.46 36.03 16.35
N GLY A 114 -24.54 34.93 17.11
CA GLY A 114 -25.59 34.71 18.11
C GLY A 114 -25.36 35.36 19.47
N GLY A 115 -24.21 35.99 19.72
CA GLY A 115 -23.85 36.61 21.01
C GLY A 115 -24.02 38.13 21.05
N ALA A 116 -24.58 38.76 20.01
CA ALA A 116 -24.76 40.21 19.89
C ALA A 116 -26.22 40.66 20.16
N GLY A 117 -26.99 39.87 20.91
CA GLY A 117 -28.37 40.17 21.32
C GLY A 117 -28.43 40.67 22.76
#